data_AF-A0A9E1INE8-F1
#
_entry.id   AF-A0A9E1INE8-F1
#
_cell.length_a   1.000
_cell.length_b   1.000
_cell.length_c   1.000
_cell.angle_alpha   90.00
_cell.angle_beta   90.00
_cell.angle_gamma   90.00
#
_symmetry.space_group_name_H-M   'P 1'
#
loop_
_entity.id
_entity.type
_entity.pdbx_description
1 polymer ?
#
loop_
_entity_poly.entity_id
_entity_poly.type
_entity_poly.pdbx_seq_one_letter_code
_entity_poly.pdbx_strand_id
1 'polypeptide(L)'
;MTALFVFTLKTPHRWQGRAGGLVHPQALQNVPLRTLTATNDMEADLGNIVRSFLETNRQVGAIFPLLLVEVSRHPELRPALDVAWENVGYLISTLKHHQARGALQRENPLNTLGALVGPLFVTGMIQKVDPDPPTIDVEEYVRAFLHGRATGRR
;
A
#
# COMPACT_ATOMS: atom_id res chain seq x y z
N MET A 1 -49.40 16.73 12.50
CA MET A 1 -48.92 15.44 13.05
C MET A 1 -47.54 15.20 12.48
N THR A 2 -46.49 15.44 13.27
CA THR A 2 -45.09 15.37 12.84
C THR A 2 -44.43 14.24 13.61
N ALA A 3 -44.02 13.17 12.92
CA ALA A 3 -43.31 12.06 13.54
C ALA A 3 -41.80 12.37 13.60
N LEU A 4 -41.27 12.46 14.82
CA LEU A 4 -39.83 12.49 15.10
C LEU A 4 -39.30 11.06 15.03
N PHE A 5 -38.41 10.77 14.07
CA PHE A 5 -37.62 9.54 14.08
C PHE A 5 -36.43 9.71 15.02
N VAL A 6 -36.47 9.07 16.18
CA VAL A 6 -35.32 8.92 17.07
C VAL A 6 -34.44 7.81 16.52
N PHE A 7 -33.33 8.16 15.86
CA PHE A 7 -32.27 7.22 15.56
C PHE A 7 -31.53 6.88 16.86
N THR A 8 -31.80 5.70 17.42
CA THR A 8 -30.97 5.12 18.47
C THR A 8 -29.64 4.71 17.83
N LEU A 9 -28.60 5.53 18.04
CA LEU A 9 -27.22 5.14 17.73
C LEU A 9 -26.86 3.93 18.59
N LYS A 10 -26.94 2.74 17.99
CA LYS A 10 -26.42 1.50 18.55
C LYS A 10 -24.90 1.71 18.69
N THR A 11 -24.46 1.84 19.94
CA THR A 11 -23.06 2.02 20.34
C THR A 11 -22.11 1.12 19.54
N PRO A 12 -21.05 1.65 18.91
CA PRO A 12 -20.06 0.82 18.27
C PRO A 12 -19.23 0.10 19.33
N HIS A 13 -18.87 -1.13 19.00
CA HIS A 13 -18.16 -2.08 19.84
C HIS A 13 -16.98 -1.46 20.60
N ARG A 14 -17.01 -1.72 21.90
CA ARG A 14 -15.96 -1.52 22.89
C ARG A 14 -14.63 -2.13 22.41
N TRP A 15 -13.69 -1.27 22.03
CA TRP A 15 -12.29 -1.57 21.68
C TRP A 15 -11.50 -2.01 22.93
N GLN A 16 -11.86 -3.13 23.55
CA GLN A 16 -11.11 -3.72 24.66
C GLN A 16 -10.47 -5.04 24.22
N GLY A 17 -9.15 -5.04 24.07
CA GLY A 17 -8.32 -6.25 24.27
C GLY A 17 -7.86 -7.07 23.06
N ARG A 18 -7.82 -6.55 21.82
CA ARG A 18 -7.36 -7.32 20.64
C ARG A 18 -6.33 -6.67 19.71
N ALA A 19 -5.77 -5.50 20.02
CA ALA A 19 -4.75 -4.89 19.14
C ALA A 19 -3.46 -5.75 19.07
N GLY A 20 -3.02 -6.30 20.20
CA GLY A 20 -1.82 -7.16 20.24
C GLY A 20 -1.95 -8.53 19.56
N GLY A 21 -3.16 -8.94 19.16
CA GLY A 21 -3.40 -10.25 18.52
C GLY A 21 -3.56 -10.21 17.01
N LEU A 22 -3.63 -9.03 16.38
CA LEU A 22 -4.07 -8.88 14.99
C LEU A 22 -2.97 -8.43 14.01
N VAL A 23 -1.79 -8.04 14.50
CA VAL A 23 -0.64 -7.73 13.64
C VAL A 23 0.55 -8.56 14.07
N HIS A 24 0.58 -9.82 13.65
CA HIS A 24 1.75 -10.66 13.90
C HIS A 24 2.85 -10.27 12.92
N PRO A 25 4.07 -9.91 13.37
CA PRO A 25 5.18 -9.57 12.47
C PRO A 25 5.43 -10.64 11.40
N GLN A 26 5.16 -11.91 11.72
CA GLN A 26 5.26 -13.04 10.79
C GLN A 26 4.35 -12.92 9.57
N ALA A 27 3.17 -12.30 9.69
CA ALA A 27 2.29 -12.08 8.54
C ALA A 27 2.92 -11.13 7.51
N LEU A 28 3.79 -10.22 7.95
CA LEU A 28 4.54 -9.30 7.10
C LEU A 28 5.85 -9.86 6.56
N GLN A 29 6.33 -10.98 7.11
CA GLN A 29 7.57 -11.64 6.68
C GLN A 29 7.39 -12.45 5.39
N ASN A 30 6.17 -12.94 5.12
CA ASN A 30 5.89 -13.83 3.98
C ASN A 30 5.20 -13.13 2.80
N VAL A 31 5.26 -11.80 2.75
CA VAL A 31 4.57 -11.04 1.70
C VAL A 31 5.41 -10.96 0.41
N PRO A 32 4.78 -10.92 -0.78
CA PRO A 32 5.49 -10.89 -2.08
C PRO A 32 6.40 -9.68 -2.32
N LEU A 33 6.38 -8.66 -1.46
CA LEU A 33 7.22 -7.46 -1.60
C LEU A 33 8.71 -7.76 -1.39
N ARG A 34 9.06 -8.81 -0.64
CA ARG A 34 10.46 -9.17 -0.32
C ARG A 34 11.20 -9.83 -1.47
N THR A 35 10.50 -10.33 -2.49
CA THR A 35 11.10 -11.04 -3.62
C THR A 35 11.37 -10.15 -4.83
N LEU A 36 11.10 -8.85 -4.71
CA LEU A 36 11.27 -7.90 -5.80
C LEU A 36 12.75 -7.62 -6.02
N THR A 37 13.24 -7.97 -7.21
CA THR A 37 14.57 -7.63 -7.70
C THR A 37 14.42 -6.71 -8.91
N ALA A 38 15.12 -5.58 -8.90
CA ALA A 38 15.11 -4.66 -10.02
C ALA A 38 15.77 -5.31 -11.26
N THR A 39 15.12 -5.15 -12.41
CA THR A 39 15.62 -5.56 -13.72
C THR A 39 15.84 -4.33 -14.60
N ASN A 40 16.24 -4.55 -15.85
CA ASN A 40 16.36 -3.48 -16.83
C ASN A 40 15.02 -3.10 -17.48
N ASP A 41 13.93 -3.81 -17.17
CA ASP A 41 12.58 -3.57 -17.67
C ASP A 41 11.77 -2.81 -16.62
N MET A 42 11.67 -1.49 -16.82
CA MET A 42 10.95 -0.60 -15.90
C MET A 42 9.46 -0.92 -15.82
N GLU A 43 8.81 -1.27 -16.92
CA GLU A 43 7.38 -1.53 -16.93
C GLU A 43 7.06 -2.83 -16.20
N ALA A 44 7.85 -3.88 -16.45
CA ALA A 44 7.72 -5.15 -15.74
C ALA A 44 7.98 -5.00 -14.23
N ASP A 45 9.03 -4.27 -13.84
CA ASP A 45 9.36 -4.04 -12.44
C ASP A 45 8.26 -3.26 -11.70
N LEU A 46 7.74 -2.19 -12.29
CA LEU A 46 6.64 -1.43 -11.70
C LEU A 46 5.36 -2.27 -11.64
N GLY A 47 5.08 -3.08 -12.66
CA GLY A 47 3.98 -4.04 -12.65
C GLY A 47 4.10 -5.05 -11.51
N ASN A 48 5.31 -5.55 -11.25
CA ASN A 48 5.57 -6.45 -10.13
C ASN A 48 5.38 -5.77 -8.78
N ILE A 49 5.81 -4.51 -8.63
CA ILE A 49 5.52 -3.70 -7.43
C ILE A 49 4.00 -3.62 -7.19
N VAL A 50 3.24 -3.23 -8.22
CA VAL A 50 1.79 -3.05 -8.11
C VAL A 50 1.10 -4.38 -7.76
N ARG A 51 1.43 -5.48 -8.44
CA ARG A 51 0.87 -6.81 -8.14
C ARG A 51 1.19 -7.27 -6.72
N SER A 52 2.46 -7.18 -6.33
CA SER A 52 2.89 -7.57 -4.97
C SER A 52 2.22 -6.71 -3.91
N PHE A 53 2.00 -5.42 -4.16
CA PHE A 53 1.29 -4.53 -3.25
C PHE A 53 -0.18 -4.91 -3.10
N LEU A 54 -0.88 -5.15 -4.22
CA LEU A 54 -2.29 -5.58 -4.21
C LEU A 54 -2.46 -6.94 -3.51
N GLU A 55 -1.57 -7.89 -3.79
CA GLU A 55 -1.58 -9.20 -3.13
C GLU A 55 -1.30 -9.07 -1.63
N THR A 56 -0.33 -8.24 -1.23
CA THR A 56 -0.05 -7.98 0.19
C THR A 56 -1.28 -7.40 0.88
N ASN A 57 -1.93 -6.39 0.30
CA ASN A 57 -3.14 -5.81 0.86
C ASN A 57 -4.31 -6.80 0.93
N ARG A 58 -4.39 -7.77 0.01
CA ARG A 58 -5.36 -8.86 0.07
C ARG A 58 -5.08 -9.81 1.22
N GLN A 59 -3.82 -10.18 1.44
CA GLN A 59 -3.42 -11.15 2.47
C GLN A 59 -3.49 -10.58 3.90
N VAL A 60 -2.97 -9.36 4.10
CA VAL A 60 -2.81 -8.79 5.45
C VAL A 60 -3.65 -7.52 5.69
N GLY A 61 -4.41 -7.07 4.70
CA GLY A 61 -5.17 -5.83 4.78
C GLY A 61 -4.30 -4.57 4.67
N ALA A 62 -4.94 -3.41 4.88
CA ALA A 62 -4.28 -2.10 4.89
C ALA A 62 -3.57 -1.86 6.23
N ILE A 63 -2.68 -2.77 6.60
CA ILE A 63 -2.07 -2.83 7.94
C ILE A 63 -0.98 -1.77 8.13
N PHE A 64 -0.33 -1.34 7.05
CA PHE A 64 0.77 -0.38 7.11
C PHE A 64 0.34 1.02 7.58
N PRO A 65 -0.73 1.65 7.04
CA PRO A 65 -1.26 2.90 7.58
C PRO A 65 -1.67 2.78 9.05
N LEU A 66 -2.27 1.64 9.44
CA LEU A 66 -2.66 1.39 10.82
C LEU A 66 -1.44 1.36 11.75
N LEU A 67 -0.38 0.64 11.36
CA LEU A 67 0.88 0.58 12.12
C LEU A 67 1.49 1.97 12.31
N LEU A 68 1.49 2.82 11.27
CA LEU A 68 2.02 4.18 11.36
C LEU A 68 1.28 5.05 12.37
N VAL A 69 -0.05 4.91 12.47
CA VAL A 69 -0.88 5.68 13.40
C VAL A 69 -0.79 5.13 14.83
N GLU A 70 -0.78 3.81 14.98
CA GLU A 70 -0.89 3.16 16.28
C GLU A 70 0.44 2.98 17.02
N VAL A 71 1.59 2.94 16.33
CA VAL A 71 2.90 2.67 16.97
C VAL A 71 3.26 3.65 18.09
N SER A 72 2.79 4.89 18.02
CA SER A 72 3.03 5.90 19.05
C SER A 72 2.29 5.60 20.36
N ARG A 73 1.13 4.97 20.28
CA ARG A 73 0.29 4.57 21.42
C ARG A 73 0.60 3.15 21.88
N HIS A 74 1.11 2.33 20.97
CA HIS A 74 1.41 0.92 21.15
C HIS A 74 2.85 0.63 20.70
N PRO A 75 3.87 0.98 21.52
CA PRO A 75 5.28 0.74 21.18
C PRO A 75 5.60 -0.74 20.89
N GLU A 76 4.80 -1.67 21.40
CA GLU A 76 4.87 -3.10 21.08
C GLU A 76 4.69 -3.41 19.59
N LEU A 77 4.11 -2.50 18.81
CA LEU A 77 3.97 -2.62 17.35
C LEU A 77 5.24 -2.26 16.59
N ARG A 78 6.27 -1.72 17.26
CA ARG A 78 7.51 -1.28 16.62
C ARG A 78 8.18 -2.37 15.77
N PRO A 79 8.32 -3.63 16.23
CA PRO A 79 8.92 -4.68 15.42
C PRO A 79 8.12 -4.98 14.13
N ALA A 80 6.78 -4.90 14.18
CA ALA A 80 5.94 -5.09 13.00
C ALA A 80 6.11 -3.93 12.00
N LEU A 81 6.21 -2.69 12.51
CA LEU A 81 6.49 -1.52 11.69
C LEU A 81 7.87 -1.60 11.04
N ASP A 82 8.89 -2.08 11.76
CA ASP A 82 10.24 -2.24 11.22
C ASP A 82 10.25 -3.25 10.05
N VAL A 83 9.57 -4.40 10.18
CA VAL A 83 9.41 -5.38 9.09
C VAL A 83 8.66 -4.76 7.89
N ALA A 84 7.63 -3.94 8.16
CA ALA A 84 6.92 -3.27 7.08
C ALA A 84 7.81 -2.24 6.35
N TRP A 85 8.67 -1.53 7.08
CA TRP A 85 9.66 -0.63 6.50
C TRP A 85 10.72 -1.36 5.68
N GLU A 86 11.16 -2.56 6.09
CA GLU A 86 12.01 -3.40 5.24
C GLU A 86 11.34 -3.71 3.90
N ASN A 87 10.06 -4.09 3.93
CA ASN A 87 9.28 -4.38 2.72
C ASN A 87 9.20 -3.15 1.79
N VAL A 88 9.00 -1.96 2.36
CA VAL A 88 9.04 -0.69 1.62
C VAL A 88 10.44 -0.41 1.05
N GLY A 89 11.51 -0.81 1.75
CA GLY A 89 12.89 -0.69 1.30
C GLY A 89 13.16 -1.36 -0.04
N TYR A 90 12.59 -2.55 -0.29
CA TYR A 90 12.72 -3.24 -1.57
C TYR A 90 12.07 -2.44 -2.72
N LEU A 91 10.89 -1.86 -2.49
CA LEU A 91 10.20 -1.02 -3.46
C LEU A 91 11.00 0.22 -3.81
N ILE A 92 11.52 0.90 -2.78
CA ILE A 92 12.37 2.08 -2.92
C ILE A 92 13.64 1.74 -3.71
N SER A 93 14.24 0.58 -3.46
CA SER A 93 15.45 0.13 -4.18
C SER A 93 15.19 0.00 -5.69
N THR A 94 14.07 -0.63 -6.07
CA THR A 94 13.67 -0.75 -7.48
C THR A 94 13.42 0.60 -8.14
N LEU A 95 12.74 1.52 -7.45
CA LEU A 95 12.53 2.88 -7.98
C LEU A 95 13.86 3.62 -8.18
N LYS A 96 14.77 3.55 -7.18
CA LYS A 96 16.10 4.15 -7.27
C LYS A 96 16.92 3.59 -8.43
N HIS A 97 16.81 2.29 -8.71
CA HIS A 97 17.48 1.66 -9.86
C HIS A 97 17.09 2.34 -11.18
N HIS A 98 15.79 2.52 -11.43
CA HIS A 98 15.29 3.18 -12.65
C HIS A 98 15.59 4.67 -12.71
N GLN A 99 15.58 5.36 -11.56
CA GLN A 99 15.98 6.77 -11.47
C GLN A 99 17.47 6.97 -11.76
N ALA A 100 18.34 6.10 -11.26
CA ALA A 100 19.79 6.18 -11.48
C ALA A 100 20.16 6.01 -12.96
N ARG A 101 19.35 5.23 -13.70
CA ARG A 101 19.50 5.00 -15.15
C ARG A 101 18.89 6.10 -16.01
N GLY A 102 18.19 7.07 -15.41
CA GLY A 102 17.45 8.07 -16.16
C GLY A 102 16.28 7.50 -16.96
N ALA A 103 15.72 6.36 -16.57
CA ALA A 103 14.48 5.82 -17.13
C ALA A 103 13.23 6.38 -16.42
N LEU A 104 13.38 6.75 -15.15
CA LEU A 104 12.36 7.36 -14.31
C LEU A 104 12.83 8.74 -13.81
N GLN A 105 11.90 9.69 -13.71
CA GLN A 105 12.18 11.03 -13.15
C GLN A 105 12.90 10.95 -11.80
N ARG A 106 13.96 11.75 -11.66
CA ARG A 106 14.78 11.81 -10.45
C ARG A 106 14.14 12.72 -9.41
N GLU A 107 13.38 12.11 -8.51
CA GLU A 107 12.71 12.76 -7.38
C GLU A 107 12.94 11.94 -6.09
N ASN A 108 12.40 12.40 -4.95
CA ASN A 108 12.46 11.60 -3.72
C ASN A 108 11.76 10.24 -3.94
N PRO A 109 12.43 9.08 -3.74
CA PRO A 109 11.84 7.77 -3.99
C PRO A 109 10.58 7.48 -3.18
N LEU A 110 10.42 8.06 -1.98
CA LEU A 110 9.19 7.94 -1.21
C LEU A 110 8.03 8.70 -1.87
N ASN A 111 8.30 9.82 -2.52
CA ASN A 111 7.28 10.56 -3.29
C ASN A 111 6.86 9.76 -4.52
N THR A 112 7.84 9.18 -5.24
CA THR A 112 7.57 8.29 -6.38
C THR A 112 6.74 7.08 -5.96
N LEU A 113 7.14 6.43 -4.85
CA LEU A 113 6.41 5.30 -4.30
C LEU A 113 5.00 5.72 -3.89
N GLY A 114 4.84 6.82 -3.16
CA GLY A 114 3.55 7.35 -2.75
C GLY A 114 2.63 7.65 -3.93
N ALA A 115 3.17 8.19 -5.02
CA ALA A 115 2.42 8.40 -6.26
C ALA A 115 2.01 7.08 -6.96
N LEU A 116 2.85 6.04 -6.85
CA LEU A 116 2.58 4.73 -7.44
C LEU A 116 1.59 3.90 -6.62
N VAL A 117 1.66 3.90 -5.29
CA VAL A 117 0.83 3.01 -4.44
C VAL A 117 -0.27 3.73 -3.67
N GLY A 118 -0.20 5.05 -3.54
CA GLY A 118 -1.22 5.86 -2.87
C GLY A 118 -2.63 5.69 -3.46
N PRO A 119 -2.81 5.79 -4.79
CA PRO A 119 -4.11 5.53 -5.42
C PRO A 119 -4.61 4.10 -5.20
N LEU A 120 -3.71 3.11 -5.13
CA LEU A 120 -4.06 1.71 -4.85
C LEU A 120 -4.55 1.54 -3.41
N PHE A 121 -3.98 2.26 -2.45
CA PHE A 121 -4.50 2.29 -1.07
C PHE A 121 -5.93 2.81 -1.02
N VAL A 122 -6.22 3.93 -1.70
CA VAL A 122 -7.58 4.50 -1.75
C VAL A 122 -8.55 3.53 -2.41
N THR A 123 -8.15 2.92 -3.53
CA THR A 123 -8.97 1.93 -4.23
C THR A 123 -9.26 0.72 -3.35
N GLY A 124 -8.26 0.23 -2.61
CA GLY A 124 -8.43 -0.88 -1.67
C GLY A 124 -9.34 -0.55 -0.48
N MET A 125 -9.48 0.73 -0.10
CA MET A 125 -10.48 1.15 0.90
C MET A 125 -11.89 1.16 0.31
N ILE A 126 -12.06 1.66 -0.92
CA ILE A 126 -13.34 1.68 -1.63
C ILE A 126 -13.83 0.25 -1.88
N GLN A 127 -12.95 -0.66 -2.30
CA GLN A 127 -13.22 -2.09 -2.51
C GLN A 127 -13.82 -2.81 -1.29
N LYS A 128 -13.67 -2.27 -0.08
CA LYS A 128 -14.23 -2.88 1.14
C LYS A 128 -15.67 -2.45 1.43
N VAL A 129 -16.12 -1.35 0.86
CA VAL A 129 -17.41 -0.73 1.16
C VAL A 129 -18.34 -0.68 -0.04
N ASP A 130 -17.79 -0.80 -1.24
CA ASP A 130 -18.53 -0.84 -2.50
C ASP A 130 -18.87 -2.30 -2.86
N PRO A 131 -20.15 -2.65 -3.10
CA PRO A 131 -20.54 -3.98 -3.55
C PRO A 131 -20.11 -4.33 -4.98
N ASP A 132 -19.76 -3.33 -5.81
CA ASP A 132 -19.29 -3.53 -7.19
C ASP A 132 -18.04 -2.66 -7.48
N PRO A 133 -16.91 -2.97 -6.84
CA PRO A 133 -15.78 -2.07 -6.88
C PRO A 133 -15.02 -2.18 -8.22
N PRO A 134 -14.38 -1.07 -8.65
CA PRO A 134 -13.58 -1.10 -9.87
C PRO A 134 -12.41 -2.08 -9.74
N THR A 135 -12.19 -2.86 -10.81
CA THR A 135 -11.02 -3.72 -10.97
C THR A 135 -9.83 -2.90 -11.44
N ILE A 136 -8.65 -3.21 -10.92
CA ILE A 136 -7.41 -2.53 -11.32
C ILE A 136 -6.75 -3.36 -12.44
N ASP A 137 -6.71 -2.81 -13.64
CA ASP A 137 -5.81 -3.27 -14.68
C ASP A 137 -4.39 -2.76 -14.37
N VAL A 138 -3.50 -3.68 -14.02
CA VAL A 138 -2.13 -3.36 -13.61
C VAL A 138 -1.34 -2.73 -14.76
N GLU A 139 -1.50 -3.22 -15.98
CA GLU A 139 -0.72 -2.76 -17.12
C GLU A 139 -1.12 -1.34 -17.49
N GLU A 140 -2.43 -1.09 -17.56
CA GLU A 140 -2.95 0.26 -17.82
C GLU A 140 -2.57 1.23 -16.69
N TYR A 141 -2.64 0.78 -15.44
CA TYR A 141 -2.24 1.59 -14.28
C TYR A 141 -0.77 2.01 -14.34
N VAL A 142 0.14 1.06 -14.62
CA VAL A 142 1.57 1.34 -14.75
C VAL A 142 1.85 2.23 -15.95
N ARG A 143 1.18 2.01 -17.08
CA ARG A 143 1.31 2.84 -18.28
C ARG A 143 0.91 4.29 -18.00
N ALA A 144 -0.21 4.50 -17.30
CA ALA A 144 -0.68 5.82 -16.89
C ALA A 144 0.31 6.49 -15.92
N PHE A 145 0.84 5.76 -14.95
CA PHE A 145 1.89 6.26 -14.05
C PHE A 145 3.14 6.70 -14.82
N LEU A 146 3.61 5.86 -15.74
CA LEU A 146 4.79 6.13 -16.56
C LEU A 146 4.59 7.27 -17.54
N HIS A 147 3.37 7.51 -18.04
CA HIS A 147 3.09 8.65 -18.92
C HIS A 147 3.47 9.99 -18.26
N GLY A 148 3.31 10.11 -16.93
CA GLY A 148 3.68 11.32 -16.19
C GLY A 148 5.13 11.37 -15.69
N ARG A 149 5.86 10.24 -15.67
CA ARG A 149 7.13 10.11 -14.93
C ARG A 149 8.29 9.43 -15.67
N ALA A 150 8.04 8.77 -16.79
CA ALA A 150 9.11 8.18 -17.60
C ALA A 150 9.98 9.28 -18.22
N THR A 151 11.28 9.06 -18.25
CA THR A 151 12.25 9.93 -18.92
C THR A 151 12.81 9.15 -20.11
N GLY A 152 12.65 9.67 -21.33
CA GLY A 152 13.10 9.00 -22.56
C GLY A 152 12.01 8.64 -23.58
N ARG A 153 10.73 8.93 -23.30
CA ARG A 153 9.69 9.03 -24.34
C ARG A 153 9.74 10.44 -24.96
N ARG A 154 10.74 10.68 -25.80
CA ARG A 154 10.73 11.77 -26.79
C ARG A 154 11.09 11.17 -28.14
#